data_AF-A0A6A4WMT4-F1
#
_entry.id   AF-A0A6A4WMT4-F1
#
_cell.length_a   1.000
_cell.length_b   1.000
_cell.length_c   1.000
_cell.angle_alpha   90.00
_cell.angle_beta   90.00
_cell.angle_gamma   90.00
#
_symmetry.space_group_name_H-M   'P 1'
#
loop_
_entity.id
_entity.type
_entity.pdbx_description
1 polymer ?
#
loop_
_entity_poly.entity_id
_entity_poly.type
_entity_poly.pdbx_seq_one_letter_code
_entity_poly.pdbx_strand_id
1 'polypeptide(L)'
;MSGNATEVTDALLGIAEAVIVLGPVVRLDGEILPVQWEDTAAYAAERHLKHTLPREVDFVPVGRQLTKKLWKRAHCVSDCNQWYELDQIHIIPEGFRKMAAAEGLPSWIRFRDGA
;
A
#
# COMPACT_ATOMS: atom_id res chain seq x y z
N MET A 1 -22.45 -8.39 -4.48
CA MET A 1 -21.52 -9.31 -3.78
C MET A 1 -20.35 -8.48 -3.27
N SER A 2 -20.42 -8.01 -2.03
CA SER A 2 -19.25 -7.42 -1.37
C SER A 2 -18.47 -8.59 -0.76
N GLY A 3 -17.62 -9.23 -1.56
CA GLY A 3 -16.73 -10.26 -1.03
C GLY A 3 -15.82 -9.61 0.00
N ASN A 4 -15.96 -10.00 1.26
CA ASN A 4 -15.07 -9.52 2.32
C ASN A 4 -13.63 -9.98 1.98
N ALA A 5 -12.62 -9.16 2.25
CA ALA A 5 -11.22 -9.53 2.00
C ALA A 5 -10.87 -10.90 2.61
N THR A 6 -11.43 -11.21 3.79
CA THR A 6 -11.31 -12.51 4.45
C THR A 6 -11.81 -13.66 3.58
N GLU A 7 -13.01 -13.56 3.00
CA GLU A 7 -13.61 -14.63 2.18
C GLU A 7 -12.75 -14.92 0.94
N VAL A 8 -12.22 -13.87 0.30
CA VAL A 8 -11.35 -14.02 -0.87
C VAL A 8 -10.04 -14.68 -0.48
N THR A 9 -9.43 -14.26 0.63
CA THR A 9 -8.17 -14.85 1.07
C THR A 9 -8.32 -16.30 1.55
N ASP A 10 -9.42 -16.64 2.23
CA ASP A 10 -9.68 -18.03 2.64
C ASP A 10 -9.81 -18.96 1.45
N ALA A 11 -10.51 -18.53 0.40
CA ALA A 11 -10.64 -19.29 -0.84
C ALA A 11 -9.28 -19.50 -1.53
N LEU A 12 -8.43 -18.46 -1.56
CA LEU A 12 -7.10 -18.53 -2.16
C LEU A 12 -6.14 -19.43 -1.37
N LEU A 13 -6.19 -19.40 -0.03
CA LEU A 13 -5.39 -20.27 0.83
C LEU A 13 -5.68 -21.76 0.60
N GLY A 14 -6.88 -22.11 0.12
CA GLY A 14 -7.22 -23.49 -0.24
C GLY A 14 -6.54 -24.01 -1.52
N ILE A 15 -5.93 -23.15 -2.34
CA ILE A 15 -5.39 -23.53 -3.66
C ILE A 15 -4.00 -22.99 -3.97
N ALA A 16 -3.56 -21.91 -3.30
CA ALA A 16 -2.28 -21.27 -3.53
C ALA A 16 -1.24 -21.70 -2.49
N GLU A 17 0.03 -21.79 -2.90
CA GLU A 17 1.15 -22.05 -1.99
C GLU A 17 1.36 -20.91 -0.97
N ALA A 18 1.09 -19.68 -1.39
CA ALA A 18 1.16 -18.49 -0.55
C ALA A 18 0.17 -17.43 -1.03
N VAL A 19 -0.38 -16.65 -0.09
CA VAL A 19 -1.26 -15.52 -0.37
C VAL A 19 -0.64 -14.27 0.25
N ILE A 20 -0.33 -13.28 -0.60
CA ILE A 20 0.21 -11.99 -0.18
C ILE A 20 -0.82 -10.91 -0.50
N VAL A 21 -1.23 -10.14 0.51
CA VAL A 21 -2.08 -8.97 0.34
C VAL A 21 -1.24 -7.71 0.45
N LEU A 22 -1.27 -6.91 -0.62
CA LEU A 22 -0.63 -5.59 -0.63
C LEU A 22 -1.58 -4.55 -0.04
N GLY A 23 -1.08 -3.78 0.91
CA GLY A 23 -1.83 -2.72 1.58
C GLY A 23 -2.29 -1.62 0.62
N PRO A 24 -3.36 -0.89 0.99
CA PRO A 24 -3.90 0.18 0.19
C PRO A 24 -2.90 1.34 0.04
N VAL A 25 -3.07 2.09 -1.04
CA VAL A 25 -2.28 3.30 -1.34
C VAL A 25 -3.16 4.53 -1.13
N VAL A 26 -2.57 5.62 -0.65
CA VAL A 26 -3.28 6.91 -0.52
C VAL A 26 -3.61 7.47 -1.90
N ARG A 27 -4.81 8.02 -2.05
CA ARG A 27 -5.14 8.90 -3.18
C ARG A 27 -4.89 10.31 -2.69
N LEU A 28 -4.04 11.08 -3.37
CA LEU A 28 -3.76 12.46 -2.96
C LEU A 28 -4.88 13.40 -3.41
N ASP A 29 -5.60 13.04 -4.47
CA ASP A 29 -6.83 13.74 -4.86
C ASP A 29 -7.88 13.67 -3.74
N GLY A 30 -8.38 14.85 -3.35
CA GLY A 30 -9.35 15.01 -2.26
C GLY A 30 -8.74 15.10 -0.84
N GLU A 31 -7.44 14.89 -0.66
CA GLU A 31 -6.78 15.04 0.65
C GLU A 31 -6.42 16.51 0.94
N ILE A 32 -6.56 16.93 2.21
CA ILE A 32 -6.10 18.25 2.66
C ILE A 32 -4.64 18.14 3.12
N LEU A 33 -3.71 18.55 2.26
CA LEU A 33 -2.27 18.41 2.53
C LEU A 33 -1.72 19.56 3.41
N PRO A 34 -0.74 19.27 4.29
CA PRO A 34 -0.20 17.96 4.60
C PRO A 34 -1.14 17.14 5.50
N VAL A 35 -1.24 15.84 5.25
CA VAL A 35 -2.00 14.89 6.09
C VAL A 35 -1.06 13.80 6.62
N GLN A 36 -1.22 13.42 7.89
CA GLN A 36 -0.46 12.29 8.45
C GLN A 36 -0.95 10.99 7.85
N TRP A 37 -0.05 10.03 7.62
CA TRP A 37 -0.42 8.70 7.11
C TRP A 37 -1.55 8.10 7.93
N GLU A 38 -1.45 8.20 9.25
CA GLU A 38 -2.42 7.65 10.20
C GLU A 38 -3.81 8.28 10.13
N ASP A 39 -3.94 9.45 9.50
CA ASP A 39 -5.22 10.15 9.33
C ASP A 39 -5.86 9.87 7.94
N THR A 40 -5.20 9.11 7.07
CA THR A 40 -5.69 8.79 5.72
C THR A 40 -6.71 7.66 5.70
N ALA A 41 -7.61 7.67 4.71
CA ALA A 41 -8.52 6.55 4.45
C ALA A 41 -7.76 5.25 4.11
N ALA A 42 -6.61 5.36 3.44
CA ALA A 42 -5.75 4.21 3.15
C ALA A 42 -5.24 3.55 4.43
N TYR A 43 -4.80 4.34 5.42
CA TYR A 43 -4.39 3.78 6.71
C TYR A 43 -5.55 3.13 7.46
N ALA A 44 -6.75 3.72 7.45
CA ALA A 44 -7.92 3.10 8.07
C ALA A 44 -8.22 1.72 7.46
N ALA A 45 -8.17 1.60 6.13
CA ALA A 45 -8.32 0.33 5.43
C ALA A 45 -7.16 -0.65 5.71
N GLU A 46 -5.92 -0.18 5.75
CA GLU A 46 -4.74 -0.97 6.14
C GLU A 46 -4.92 -1.58 7.53
N ARG A 47 -5.35 -0.77 8.51
CA ARG A 47 -5.59 -1.23 9.88
C ARG A 47 -6.72 -2.24 9.94
N HIS A 48 -7.79 -2.03 9.18
CA HIS A 48 -8.88 -3.00 9.09
C HIS A 48 -8.37 -4.35 8.55
N LEU A 49 -7.71 -4.37 7.39
CA LEU A 49 -7.16 -5.58 6.77
C LEU A 49 -6.20 -6.30 7.72
N LYS A 50 -5.28 -5.58 8.36
CA LYS A 50 -4.32 -6.18 9.30
C LYS A 50 -4.98 -6.92 10.47
N HIS A 51 -6.21 -6.56 10.84
CA HIS A 51 -6.96 -7.20 11.93
C HIS A 51 -7.96 -8.26 11.46
N THR A 52 -8.33 -8.27 10.18
CA THR A 52 -9.36 -9.18 9.64
C THR A 52 -8.83 -10.28 8.73
N LEU A 53 -7.61 -10.14 8.21
CA LEU A 53 -6.98 -11.16 7.39
C LEU A 53 -6.62 -12.41 8.22
N PRO A 54 -6.71 -13.61 7.64
CA PRO A 54 -6.22 -14.85 8.25
C PRO A 54 -4.73 -14.74 8.61
N ARG A 55 -4.29 -15.51 9.62
CA ARG A 55 -2.89 -15.44 10.11
C ARG A 55 -1.88 -15.98 9.10
N GLU A 56 -2.34 -16.83 8.20
CA GLU A 56 -1.61 -17.48 7.14
C GLU A 56 -1.38 -16.56 5.92
N VAL A 57 -2.06 -15.41 5.87
CA VAL A 57 -1.88 -14.41 4.81
C VAL A 57 -0.75 -13.46 5.18
N ASP A 58 0.20 -13.31 4.27
CA ASP A 58 1.23 -12.27 4.38
C ASP A 58 0.64 -10.92 4.00
N PHE A 59 0.67 -9.96 4.92
CA PHE A 59 0.21 -8.59 4.66
C PHE A 59 1.39 -7.63 4.55
N VAL A 60 1.53 -6.96 3.40
CA VAL A 60 2.63 -6.02 3.14
C VAL A 60 2.08 -4.59 3.01
N PRO A 61 2.33 -3.69 3.98
CA PRO A 61 1.87 -2.31 3.93
C PRO A 61 2.71 -1.46 2.96
N VAL A 62 2.33 -1.45 1.69
CA VAL A 62 3.07 -0.74 0.62
C VAL A 62 2.73 0.74 0.53
N GLY A 63 1.53 1.16 0.94
CA GLY A 63 1.07 2.55 0.77
C GLY A 63 1.90 3.58 1.53
N ARG A 64 2.40 3.23 2.73
CA ARG A 64 3.26 4.12 3.52
C ARG A 64 4.56 4.49 2.79
N GLN A 65 5.01 3.70 1.81
CA GLN A 65 6.19 4.04 1.00
C GLN A 65 5.99 5.32 0.19
N LEU A 66 4.76 5.68 -0.13
CA LEU A 66 4.40 6.88 -0.89
C LEU A 66 4.15 8.11 -0.01
N THR A 67 4.82 8.14 1.15
CA THR A 67 4.81 9.26 2.10
C THR A 67 6.22 9.84 2.23
N LYS A 68 6.30 11.07 2.74
CA LYS A 68 7.56 11.65 3.20
C LYS A 68 7.59 11.70 4.72
N LYS A 69 8.78 11.50 5.28
CA LYS A 69 8.99 11.66 6.72
C LYS A 69 9.10 13.15 7.04
N LEU A 70 8.11 13.68 7.77
CA LEU A 70 8.21 14.98 8.42
C LEU A 70 8.38 14.76 9.92
N TRP A 71 9.51 15.24 10.45
CA TRP A 71 9.93 15.02 11.83
C TRP A 71 9.96 13.52 12.18
N LYS A 72 9.03 13.05 13.02
CA LYS A 72 8.96 11.66 13.48
C LYS A 72 7.86 10.84 12.81
N ARG A 73 7.05 11.42 11.91
CA ARG A 73 5.86 10.77 11.33
C ARG A 73 5.87 10.79 9.80
N ALA A 74 5.16 9.82 9.23
CA ALA A 74 4.92 9.71 7.79
C ALA A 74 3.78 10.65 7.40
N HIS A 75 3.96 11.44 6.34
CA HIS A 75 2.96 12.38 5.86
C HIS A 75 2.85 12.33 4.34
N CYS A 76 1.63 12.54 3.87
CA CYS A 76 1.37 12.93 2.49
C CYS A 76 1.53 14.44 2.41
N VAL A 77 2.43 14.90 1.55
CA VAL A 77 2.73 16.32 1.33
C VAL A 77 2.66 16.61 -0.16
N SER A 78 2.63 17.88 -0.58
CA SER A 78 2.53 18.23 -2.01
C SER A 78 3.62 17.58 -2.87
N ASP A 79 4.84 17.43 -2.33
CA ASP A 79 5.92 16.74 -3.03
C ASP A 79 5.67 15.24 -3.27
N CYS A 80 4.72 14.61 -2.57
CA CYS A 80 4.35 13.21 -2.85
C CYS A 80 3.72 13.07 -4.25
N ASN A 81 3.19 14.15 -4.83
CA ASN A 81 2.63 14.17 -6.18
C ASN A 81 3.63 13.68 -7.25
N GLN A 82 4.94 13.78 -6.99
CA GLN A 82 5.96 13.26 -7.90
C GLN A 82 5.88 11.74 -8.14
N TRP A 83 5.12 10.99 -7.34
CA TRP A 83 4.93 9.54 -7.49
C TRP A 83 3.57 9.16 -8.11
N TYR A 84 2.78 10.15 -8.49
CA TYR A 84 1.45 9.98 -9.05
C TYR A 84 1.37 10.58 -10.45
N GLU A 85 0.38 10.14 -11.21
CA GLU A 85 -0.06 10.81 -12.43
C GLU A 85 -0.69 12.17 -12.08
N LEU A 86 -1.00 12.98 -13.09
CA LEU A 86 -1.61 14.30 -12.90
C LEU A 86 -2.94 14.26 -12.13
N ASP A 87 -3.65 13.13 -12.17
CA ASP A 87 -4.90 12.92 -11.45
C ASP A 87 -4.71 12.61 -9.96
N GLN A 88 -3.45 12.49 -9.48
CA GLN A 88 -3.15 12.28 -8.06
C GLN A 88 -3.76 10.99 -7.46
N ILE A 89 -4.18 10.05 -8.32
CA ILE A 89 -4.79 8.78 -7.97
C ILE A 89 -3.95 7.63 -8.52
N HIS A 90 -3.56 7.68 -9.79
CA HIS A 90 -2.77 6.64 -10.42
C HIS A 90 -1.28 6.82 -10.14
N ILE A 91 -0.56 5.70 -10.01
CA ILE A 91 0.87 5.68 -9.65
C ILE A 91 1.72 5.63 -10.92
N ILE A 92 2.72 6.51 -11.01
CA ILE A 92 3.70 6.46 -12.12
C ILE A 92 4.75 5.37 -11.86
N PRO A 93 5.56 4.96 -12.87
CA PRO A 93 6.59 3.94 -12.67
C PRO A 93 7.54 4.19 -11.49
N GLU A 94 7.91 5.45 -11.23
CA GLU A 94 8.76 5.80 -10.08
C GLU A 94 8.08 5.56 -8.73
N GLY A 95 6.77 5.79 -8.64
CA GLY A 95 5.99 5.47 -7.44
C GLY A 95 5.92 3.96 -7.20
N PHE A 96 5.78 3.15 -8.26
CA PHE A 96 5.85 1.69 -8.14
C PHE A 96 7.23 1.23 -7.66
N ARG A 97 8.32 1.82 -8.15
CA ARG A 97 9.67 1.54 -7.64
C ARG A 97 9.77 1.83 -6.14
N LYS A 98 9.18 2.94 -5.69
CA LYS A 98 9.16 3.28 -4.27
C LYS A 98 8.34 2.29 -3.44
N MET A 99 7.18 1.87 -3.93
CA MET A 99 6.36 0.83 -3.27
C MET A 99 7.10 -0.51 -3.17
N ALA A 100 7.88 -0.87 -4.19
CA ALA A 100 8.65 -2.11 -4.21
C ALA A 100 9.78 -2.15 -3.16
N ALA A 101 10.13 -1.01 -2.56
CA ALA A 101 11.05 -0.92 -1.43
C ALA A 101 10.39 -1.28 -0.08
N ALA A 102 9.09 -1.61 -0.06
CA ALA A 102 8.41 -2.03 1.16
C ALA A 102 9.04 -3.30 1.75
N GLU A 103 9.32 -3.24 3.06
CA GLU A 103 9.75 -4.39 3.83
C GLU A 103 8.68 -5.50 3.77
N GLY A 104 9.12 -6.75 3.65
CA GLY A 104 8.23 -7.91 3.51
C GLY A 104 7.86 -8.27 2.08
N LEU A 105 8.13 -7.42 1.07
CA LEU A 105 7.94 -7.84 -0.32
C LEU A 105 8.94 -8.93 -0.72
N PRO A 106 8.48 -10.03 -1.37
CA PRO A 106 9.35 -11.04 -1.95
C PRO A 106 10.37 -10.44 -2.91
N SER A 107 11.59 -10.98 -2.90
CA SER A 107 12.72 -10.48 -3.70
C SER A 107 12.45 -10.51 -5.21
N TRP A 108 11.57 -11.40 -5.68
CA TRP A 108 11.18 -11.49 -7.09
C TRP A 108 10.19 -10.41 -7.55
N ILE A 109 9.48 -9.75 -6.62
CA ILE A 109 8.61 -8.60 -6.89
C ILE A 109 9.41 -7.29 -6.88
N ARG A 110 10.52 -7.25 -6.14
CA ARG A 110 11.36 -6.04 -6.06
C ARG A 110 11.91 -5.71 -7.44
N PHE A 111 11.84 -4.44 -7.83
CA PHE A 111 12.45 -3.99 -9.09
C PHE A 111 13.95 -4.33 -9.05
N ARG A 112 14.41 -5.05 -10.07
CA ARG A 112 15.85 -5.24 -10.31
C ARG A 112 16.37 -3.97 -10.97
N ASP A 113 17.39 -3.36 -10.38
CA ASP A 113 18.14 -2.32 -11.07
C ASP A 113 18.80 -2.97 -12.32
N GLY A 114 18.39 -2.55 -13.52
CA GLY A 114 19.06 -2.91 -14.78
C GLY A 114 18.33 -3.90 -15.72
N ALA A 115 17.03 -3.75 -15.96
CA ALA A 115 16.34 -4.34 -17.10
C ALA A 115 15.99 -3.28 -18.16
#